data_AF-A0A3N7FQZ0-F1
#
_entry.id   AF-A0A3N7FQZ0-F1
#
_cell.length_a   1.000
_cell.length_b   1.000
_cell.length_c   1.000
_cell.angle_alpha   90.00
_cell.angle_beta   90.00
_cell.angle_gamma   90.00
#
_symmetry.space_group_name_H-M   'P 1'
#
loop_
_entity.id
_entity.type
_entity.pdbx_description
1 polymer ?
#
loop_
_entity_poly.entity_id
_entity_poly.type
_entity_poly.pdbx_seq_one_letter_code
_entity_poly.pdbx_strand_id
1 'polypeptide(L)'
;MHRHLLWPALLLASAQVALAQDCVKITCGQADGCEAFPSRLRAALPPGFEIRSIRGDTKIAARGEAALLECRPASRLAAVVSADQASIYGAVHVTGKLHASGILRFEPNDGGELEFRPGKETLQAGGHFFKTNFARIKLDEAQPSVKIAPPQSLAQANCWQANAKVELSDFSVLIGDTSAAGTYARQARITQASGFTQCTWGSK
;
A
#
# COMPACT_ATOMS: atom_id res chain seq x y z
N MET A 1 0.50 30.05 67.28
CA MET A 1 -0.74 30.39 66.55
C MET A 1 -0.35 30.76 65.13
N HIS A 2 -0.35 29.79 64.21
CA HIS A 2 -1.41 29.58 63.21
C HIS A 2 -1.69 30.79 62.31
N ARG A 3 -1.19 30.75 61.07
CA ARG A 3 -2.05 30.80 59.87
C ARG A 3 -1.24 30.52 58.60
N HIS A 4 -1.41 29.30 58.10
CA HIS A 4 -1.07 28.91 56.73
C HIS A 4 -1.98 29.65 55.75
N LEU A 5 -1.39 30.31 54.75
CA LEU A 5 -2.10 30.76 53.56
C LEU A 5 -1.71 29.82 52.41
N LEU A 6 -2.72 29.08 51.97
CA LEU A 6 -2.70 28.06 50.93
C LEU A 6 -2.38 28.71 49.57
N TRP A 7 -1.28 28.27 48.96
CA TRP A 7 -1.06 28.47 47.52
C TRP A 7 -1.98 27.54 46.74
N PRO A 8 -2.74 28.03 45.75
CA PRO A 8 -3.42 27.13 44.83
C PRO A 8 -2.38 26.59 43.85
N ALA A 9 -2.07 25.29 43.99
CA ALA A 9 -1.39 24.54 42.96
C ALA A 9 -2.31 24.45 41.74
N LEU A 10 -2.10 25.36 40.78
CA LEU A 10 -2.63 25.22 39.42
C LEU A 10 -2.00 23.98 38.79
N LEU A 11 -2.74 22.87 38.85
CA LEU A 11 -2.50 21.67 38.06
C LEU A 11 -2.65 22.04 36.59
N LEU A 12 -1.53 22.35 35.95
CA LEU A 12 -1.40 22.35 34.50
C LEU A 12 -1.65 20.91 34.03
N ALA A 13 -2.90 20.63 33.67
CA ALA A 13 -3.23 19.52 32.79
C ALA A 13 -2.63 19.86 31.42
N SER A 14 -1.34 19.57 31.24
CA SER A 14 -0.73 19.50 29.91
C SER A 14 -1.29 18.27 29.21
N ALA A 15 -2.52 18.41 28.72
CA ALA A 15 -3.12 17.49 27.78
C ALA A 15 -2.15 17.32 26.61
N GLN A 16 -1.82 16.08 26.31
CA GLN A 16 -0.99 15.65 25.20
C GLN A 16 -1.69 16.03 23.88
N VAL A 17 -1.61 17.29 23.45
CA VAL A 17 -2.18 17.78 22.17
C VAL A 17 -1.07 18.10 21.14
N ALA A 18 0.17 17.69 21.42
CA ALA A 18 1.29 17.89 20.48
C ALA A 18 1.40 16.80 19.41
N LEU A 19 0.81 15.60 19.60
CA LEU A 19 0.96 14.46 18.69
C LEU A 19 0.07 14.55 17.43
N ALA A 20 -1.04 15.30 17.48
CA ALA A 20 -2.00 15.36 16.38
C ALA A 20 -1.59 16.30 15.23
N GLN A 21 -0.53 17.11 15.39
CA GLN A 21 -0.11 18.04 14.33
C GLN A 21 0.52 17.31 13.13
N ASP A 22 1.16 16.17 13.41
CA ASP A 22 1.98 15.41 12.45
C ASP A 22 1.24 14.23 11.81
N CYS A 23 -0.03 13.98 12.16
CA CYS A 23 -0.88 12.98 11.50
C CYS A 23 -2.15 13.60 10.92
N VAL A 24 -2.47 13.24 9.68
CA VAL A 24 -3.70 13.66 8.98
C VAL A 24 -4.47 12.46 8.48
N LYS A 25 -5.80 12.53 8.57
CA LYS A 25 -6.73 11.59 7.94
C LYS A 25 -7.39 12.27 6.75
N ILE A 26 -7.24 11.71 5.56
CA ILE A 26 -7.82 12.28 4.34
C ILE A 26 -9.34 12.09 4.33
N THR A 27 -10.09 13.17 4.13
CA THR A 27 -11.56 13.20 4.05
C THR A 27 -11.99 13.96 2.80
N CYS A 28 -12.43 13.26 1.75
CA CYS A 28 -12.69 13.83 0.42
C CYS A 28 -14.15 13.75 -0.06
N GLY A 29 -15.09 13.37 0.81
CA GLY A 29 -16.52 13.29 0.48
C GLY A 29 -17.24 12.22 1.31
N GLN A 30 -18.53 12.01 1.01
CA GLN A 30 -19.37 11.01 1.70
C GLN A 30 -19.46 9.65 0.96
N ALA A 31 -18.89 9.53 -0.23
CA ALA A 31 -18.91 8.29 -0.99
C ALA A 31 -17.70 7.41 -0.66
N ASP A 32 -17.94 6.12 -0.51
CA ASP A 32 -16.89 5.11 -0.46
C ASP A 32 -16.02 5.22 -1.71
N GLY A 33 -14.72 5.45 -1.54
CA GLY A 33 -13.80 5.57 -2.67
C GLY A 33 -13.59 6.98 -3.21
N CYS A 34 -13.92 8.05 -2.45
CA CYS A 34 -13.45 9.38 -2.81
C CYS A 34 -11.91 9.41 -2.89
N GLU A 35 -11.37 10.30 -3.73
CA GLU A 35 -9.94 10.51 -3.88
C GLU A 35 -9.57 11.98 -3.75
N ALA A 36 -8.48 12.25 -3.01
CA ALA A 36 -7.88 13.57 -2.91
C ALA A 36 -6.79 13.75 -3.98
N PHE A 37 -6.96 14.77 -4.83
CA PHE A 37 -6.01 15.18 -5.87
C PHE A 37 -5.75 16.69 -5.82
N PRO A 38 -4.51 17.16 -6.08
CA PRO A 38 -3.29 16.37 -6.21
C PRO A 38 -2.86 15.77 -4.88
N SER A 39 -2.27 14.57 -4.91
CA SER A 39 -1.89 13.84 -3.69
C SER A 39 -0.97 14.65 -2.76
N ARG A 40 -0.01 15.40 -3.33
CA ARG A 40 1.16 15.97 -2.63
C ARG A 40 1.95 14.94 -1.82
N LEU A 41 1.70 13.65 -2.04
CA LEU A 41 2.48 12.55 -1.52
C LEU A 41 3.49 12.17 -2.60
N ARG A 42 4.77 12.11 -2.25
CA ARG A 42 5.86 11.79 -3.17
C ARG A 42 6.66 10.62 -2.64
N ALA A 43 7.23 9.83 -3.52
CA ALA A 43 8.21 8.80 -3.20
C ALA A 43 9.29 8.82 -4.28
N ALA A 44 10.45 8.29 -3.98
CA ALA A 44 11.39 7.85 -5.01
C ALA A 44 10.74 6.67 -5.76
N LEU A 45 10.27 6.93 -6.97
CA LEU A 45 9.66 5.94 -7.85
C LEU A 45 10.53 5.77 -9.11
N PRO A 46 10.48 4.60 -9.77
CA PRO A 46 11.09 4.45 -11.07
C PRO A 46 10.55 5.49 -12.08
N PRO A 47 11.31 5.80 -13.15
CA PRO A 47 10.85 6.71 -14.18
C PRO A 47 9.47 6.34 -14.74
N GLY A 48 8.58 7.33 -14.86
CA GLY A 48 7.22 7.15 -15.38
C GLY A 48 6.17 6.73 -14.35
N PHE A 49 6.55 6.52 -13.09
CA PHE A 49 5.61 6.28 -11.98
C PHE A 49 5.28 7.57 -11.22
N GLU A 50 4.03 7.70 -10.77
CA GLU A 50 3.58 8.82 -9.94
C GLU A 50 2.50 8.39 -8.95
N ILE A 51 2.57 8.89 -7.70
CA ILE A 51 1.43 8.82 -6.78
C ILE A 51 0.41 9.90 -7.18
N ARG A 52 -0.67 9.47 -7.81
CA ARG A 52 -1.67 10.37 -8.39
C ARG A 52 -2.60 10.94 -7.34
N SER A 53 -3.20 10.08 -6.53
CA SER A 53 -4.22 10.47 -5.55
C SER A 53 -4.11 9.65 -4.26
N ILE A 54 -4.79 10.14 -3.22
CA ILE A 54 -4.92 9.47 -1.92
C ILE A 54 -6.39 9.18 -1.69
N ARG A 55 -6.76 7.94 -1.41
CA ARG A 55 -8.15 7.57 -1.12
C ARG A 55 -8.59 8.17 0.21
N GLY A 56 -9.89 8.46 0.33
CA GLY A 56 -10.53 8.78 1.60
C GLY A 56 -10.19 7.78 2.71
N ASP A 57 -10.22 8.26 3.94
CA ASP A 57 -9.86 7.56 5.18
C ASP A 57 -8.38 7.18 5.34
N THR A 58 -7.53 7.50 4.37
CA THR A 58 -6.09 7.27 4.50
C THR A 58 -5.48 8.17 5.57
N LYS A 59 -4.85 7.56 6.57
CA LYS A 59 -4.04 8.20 7.60
C LYS A 59 -2.60 8.32 7.14
N ILE A 60 -1.99 9.49 7.30
CA ILE A 60 -0.60 9.78 6.95
C ILE A 60 0.04 10.48 8.13
N ALA A 61 1.07 9.87 8.70
CA ALA A 61 1.80 10.37 9.85
C ALA A 61 3.27 10.56 9.51
N ALA A 62 3.83 11.74 9.79
CA ALA A 62 5.27 11.98 9.64
C ALA A 62 6.10 11.27 10.73
N ARG A 63 5.49 10.91 11.86
CA ARG A 63 6.10 10.21 12.99
C ARG A 63 5.09 9.25 13.61
N GLY A 64 5.59 8.14 14.16
CA GLY A 64 4.75 7.10 14.75
C GLY A 64 4.01 6.26 13.71
N GLU A 65 3.17 5.34 14.19
CA GLU A 65 2.42 4.41 13.34
C GLU A 65 1.03 4.96 13.04
N ALA A 66 0.78 5.34 11.78
CA ALA A 66 -0.48 5.96 11.37
C ALA A 66 -1.71 5.13 11.73
N ALA A 67 -1.60 3.79 11.73
CA ALA A 67 -2.67 2.87 12.12
C ALA A 67 -3.20 3.16 13.54
N LEU A 68 -2.28 3.45 14.47
CA LEU A 68 -2.54 3.59 15.91
C LEU A 68 -2.84 5.02 16.34
N LEU A 69 -2.67 5.99 15.44
CA LEU A 69 -2.83 7.41 15.74
C LEU A 69 -4.26 7.89 15.47
N GLU A 70 -4.74 8.76 16.35
CA GLU A 70 -5.89 9.63 16.09
C GLU A 70 -5.41 10.83 15.29
N CYS A 71 -5.85 10.90 14.03
CA CYS A 71 -5.32 11.85 13.05
C CYS A 71 -6.35 12.93 12.73
N ARG A 72 -5.90 14.18 12.62
CA ARG A 72 -6.82 15.29 12.31
C ARG A 72 -7.40 15.14 10.90
N PRO A 73 -8.71 15.33 10.70
CA PRO A 73 -9.29 15.27 9.38
C PRO A 73 -8.76 16.41 8.51
N ALA A 74 -8.50 16.13 7.24
CA ALA A 74 -8.10 17.11 6.25
C ALA A 74 -8.55 16.67 4.86
N SER A 75 -8.98 17.61 4.02
CA SER A 75 -9.35 17.30 2.63
C SER A 75 -8.16 17.05 1.70
N ARG A 76 -6.96 17.46 2.12
CA ARG A 76 -5.70 17.32 1.38
C ARG A 76 -4.49 17.47 2.29
N LEU A 77 -3.32 17.04 1.82
CA LEU A 77 -2.05 17.35 2.48
C LEU A 77 -1.70 18.84 2.34
N ALA A 78 -1.34 19.48 3.47
CA ALA A 78 -0.99 20.90 3.49
C ALA A 78 0.36 21.19 2.81
N ALA A 79 1.30 20.25 2.90
CA ALA A 79 2.63 20.31 2.32
C ALA A 79 2.94 19.00 1.57
N VAL A 80 4.07 18.97 0.84
CA VAL A 80 4.56 17.74 0.23
C VAL A 80 5.07 16.81 1.33
N VAL A 81 4.65 15.55 1.29
CA VAL A 81 5.06 14.51 2.25
C VAL A 81 5.79 13.40 1.48
N SER A 82 6.90 12.90 2.04
CA SER A 82 7.60 11.75 1.50
C SER A 82 7.00 10.45 2.04
N ALA A 83 6.42 9.62 1.16
CA ALA A 83 5.94 8.28 1.49
C ALA A 83 7.08 7.29 1.78
N ASP A 84 8.32 7.62 1.44
CA ASP A 84 9.48 6.82 1.84
C ASP A 84 9.82 6.98 3.33
N GLN A 85 9.27 8.00 3.99
CA GLN A 85 9.57 8.35 5.38
C GLN A 85 8.31 8.36 6.27
N ALA A 86 7.15 8.69 5.70
CA ALA A 86 5.89 8.73 6.43
C ALA A 86 5.33 7.33 6.67
N SER A 87 4.65 7.17 7.80
CA SER A 87 3.75 6.04 8.03
C SER A 87 2.41 6.31 7.33
N ILE A 88 1.94 5.35 6.55
CA ILE A 88 0.67 5.43 5.80
C ILE A 88 -0.20 4.24 6.19
N TYR A 89 -1.48 4.48 6.45
CA TYR A 89 -2.48 3.44 6.65
C TYR A 89 -3.74 3.83 5.87
N GLY A 90 -4.09 3.06 4.85
CA GLY A 90 -5.15 3.40 3.88
C GLY A 90 -4.72 3.08 2.45
N ALA A 91 -5.22 3.82 1.47
CA ALA A 91 -4.97 3.51 0.06
C ALA A 91 -4.47 4.71 -0.75
N VAL A 92 -3.52 4.44 -1.64
CA VAL A 92 -2.97 5.42 -2.58
C VAL A 92 -3.01 4.89 -4.00
N HIS A 93 -3.31 5.77 -4.95
CA HIS A 93 -3.32 5.44 -6.37
C HIS A 93 -1.97 5.80 -6.99
N VAL A 94 -1.34 4.83 -7.64
CA VAL A 94 -0.05 5.00 -8.32
C VAL A 94 -0.24 4.71 -9.81
N THR A 95 0.02 5.69 -10.65
CA THR A 95 0.08 5.49 -12.10
C THR A 95 1.50 5.15 -12.52
N GLY A 96 1.63 4.45 -13.65
CA GLY A 96 2.92 4.00 -14.19
C GLY A 96 2.76 2.70 -14.96
N LYS A 97 3.84 2.28 -15.63
CA LYS A 97 3.91 0.99 -16.34
C LYS A 97 5.12 0.21 -15.86
N LEU A 98 4.86 -1.01 -15.40
CA LEU A 98 5.86 -1.97 -14.98
C LEU A 98 6.04 -3.03 -16.06
N HIS A 99 7.22 -3.09 -16.66
CA HIS A 99 7.64 -4.19 -17.52
C HIS A 99 8.70 -4.98 -16.75
N ALA A 100 8.38 -6.21 -16.37
CA ALA A 100 9.24 -6.96 -15.45
C ALA A 100 9.22 -8.47 -15.72
N SER A 101 10.33 -9.11 -15.36
CA SER A 101 10.40 -10.56 -15.18
C SER A 101 10.29 -10.88 -13.69
N GLY A 102 9.74 -12.05 -13.36
CA GLY A 102 9.53 -12.45 -11.98
C GLY A 102 8.79 -13.76 -11.85
N ILE A 103 8.17 -13.97 -10.68
CA ILE A 103 7.39 -15.16 -10.38
C ILE A 103 5.91 -14.80 -10.39
N LEU A 104 5.14 -15.50 -11.21
CA LEU A 104 3.69 -15.56 -11.08
C LEU A 104 3.34 -16.68 -10.10
N ARG A 105 2.47 -16.40 -9.13
CA ARG A 105 2.06 -17.37 -8.12
C ARG A 105 0.55 -17.34 -7.95
N PHE A 106 -0.04 -18.52 -7.96
CA PHE A 106 -1.41 -18.74 -7.53
C PHE A 106 -1.40 -19.33 -6.13
N GLU A 107 -2.09 -18.66 -5.22
CA GLU A 107 -2.28 -19.08 -3.83
C GLU A 107 -3.53 -18.38 -3.26
N PRO A 108 -4.70 -19.03 -3.29
CA PRO A 108 -5.94 -18.47 -2.76
C PRO A 108 -5.82 -18.06 -1.30
N ASN A 109 -6.17 -16.80 -1.02
CA ASN A 109 -6.27 -16.22 0.32
C ASN A 109 -7.29 -15.07 0.31
N ASP A 110 -7.62 -14.54 1.50
CA ASP A 110 -8.60 -13.45 1.65
C ASP A 110 -8.24 -12.17 0.85
N GLY A 111 -6.97 -12.00 0.50
CA GLY A 111 -6.45 -10.87 -0.22
C GLY A 111 -6.36 -11.04 -1.73
N GLY A 112 -6.68 -12.21 -2.27
CA GLY A 112 -6.56 -12.52 -3.70
C GLY A 112 -5.97 -13.90 -3.98
N GLU A 113 -6.08 -14.34 -5.22
CA GLU A 113 -5.65 -15.66 -5.67
C GLU A 113 -4.34 -15.61 -6.47
N LEU A 114 -4.14 -14.57 -7.28
CA LEU A 114 -3.04 -14.50 -8.23
C LEU A 114 -2.18 -13.27 -7.98
N GLU A 115 -0.89 -13.51 -7.73
CA GLU A 115 0.09 -12.45 -7.52
C GLU A 115 1.31 -12.60 -8.42
N PHE A 116 1.90 -11.46 -8.76
CA PHE A 116 3.19 -11.36 -9.41
C PHE A 116 4.23 -10.80 -8.43
N ARG A 117 5.38 -11.47 -8.37
CA ARG A 117 6.53 -11.09 -7.54
C ARG A 117 7.67 -10.67 -8.47
N PRO A 118 7.91 -9.36 -8.66
CA PRO A 118 8.98 -8.89 -9.53
C PRO A 118 10.36 -9.37 -9.06
N GLY A 119 11.29 -9.55 -10.00
CA GLY A 119 12.69 -9.77 -9.66
C GLY A 119 13.28 -8.60 -8.86
N LYS A 120 14.29 -8.89 -8.02
CA LYS A 120 14.87 -7.90 -7.09
C LYS A 120 15.43 -6.68 -7.84
N GLU A 121 15.99 -6.89 -9.02
CA GLU A 121 16.50 -5.86 -9.92
C GLU A 121 15.42 -4.84 -10.33
N THR A 122 14.17 -5.28 -10.49
CA THR A 122 13.04 -4.40 -10.82
C THR A 122 12.77 -3.41 -9.68
N LEU A 123 12.95 -3.84 -8.43
CA LEU A 123 12.65 -3.04 -7.24
C LEU A 123 13.79 -2.07 -6.87
N GLN A 124 15.01 -2.30 -7.34
CA GLN A 124 16.19 -1.51 -6.96
C GLN A 124 16.07 -0.03 -7.34
N ALA A 125 15.35 0.27 -8.42
CA ALA A 125 15.15 1.63 -8.95
C ALA A 125 14.24 2.52 -8.08
N GLY A 126 13.53 1.96 -7.09
CA GLY A 126 12.61 2.70 -6.22
C GLY A 126 13.13 2.96 -4.81
N GLY A 127 12.43 3.85 -4.10
CA GLY A 127 12.56 4.13 -2.67
C GLY A 127 11.92 3.06 -1.78
N HIS A 128 11.90 3.32 -0.48
CA HIS A 128 11.32 2.43 0.52
C HIS A 128 9.84 2.12 0.21
N PHE A 129 9.06 3.15 -0.13
CA PHE A 129 7.64 2.99 -0.46
C PHE A 129 7.45 1.98 -1.62
N PHE A 130 8.19 2.16 -2.71
CA PHE A 130 8.06 1.31 -3.89
C PHE A 130 8.54 -0.12 -3.59
N LYS A 131 9.73 -0.26 -3.00
CA LYS A 131 10.34 -1.57 -2.68
C LYS A 131 9.44 -2.42 -1.79
N THR A 132 8.83 -1.79 -0.78
CA THR A 132 7.94 -2.49 0.17
C THR A 132 6.63 -2.87 -0.50
N ASN A 133 5.96 -1.93 -1.17
CA ASN A 133 4.60 -2.16 -1.64
C ASN A 133 4.53 -2.94 -2.97
N PHE A 134 5.55 -2.85 -3.84
CA PHE A 134 5.55 -3.51 -5.15
C PHE A 134 6.28 -4.87 -5.15
N ALA A 135 6.73 -5.35 -3.99
CA ALA A 135 7.35 -6.68 -3.88
C ALA A 135 6.39 -7.83 -4.21
N ARG A 136 5.08 -7.61 -3.99
CA ARG A 136 3.99 -8.51 -4.33
C ARG A 136 2.86 -7.70 -4.93
N ILE A 137 2.48 -8.02 -6.16
CA ILE A 137 1.45 -7.31 -6.91
C ILE A 137 0.33 -8.28 -7.22
N LYS A 138 -0.83 -8.05 -6.61
CA LYS A 138 -2.06 -8.80 -6.80
C LYS A 138 -2.67 -8.45 -8.15
N LEU A 139 -3.20 -9.46 -8.84
CA LEU A 139 -3.73 -9.34 -10.21
C LEU A 139 -5.25 -9.49 -10.26
N ASP A 140 -5.89 -9.64 -9.10
CA ASP A 140 -7.33 -9.93 -8.95
C ASP A 140 -8.22 -8.77 -9.42
N GLU A 141 -7.71 -7.53 -9.33
CA GLU A 141 -8.42 -6.32 -9.76
C GLU A 141 -8.16 -5.96 -11.23
N ALA A 142 -7.37 -6.76 -11.96
CA ALA A 142 -7.02 -6.44 -13.33
C ALA A 142 -8.22 -6.56 -14.27
N GLN A 143 -8.35 -5.61 -15.19
CA GLN A 143 -9.36 -5.60 -16.25
C GLN A 143 -8.69 -5.53 -17.63
N PRO A 144 -8.93 -6.50 -18.53
CA PRO A 144 -9.70 -7.73 -18.30
C PRO A 144 -9.03 -8.66 -17.29
N SER A 145 -9.80 -9.55 -16.66
CA SER A 145 -9.27 -10.52 -15.70
C SER A 145 -8.16 -11.36 -16.32
N VAL A 146 -7.07 -11.53 -15.57
CA VAL A 146 -5.93 -12.32 -16.00
C VAL A 146 -6.32 -13.80 -16.10
N LYS A 147 -6.07 -14.41 -17.26
CA LYS A 147 -6.30 -15.84 -17.49
C LYS A 147 -4.97 -16.55 -17.69
N ILE A 148 -4.62 -17.44 -16.76
CA ILE A 148 -3.49 -18.35 -16.88
C ILE A 148 -3.96 -19.76 -16.55
N ALA A 149 -3.64 -20.70 -17.44
CA ALA A 149 -3.89 -22.11 -17.23
C ALA A 149 -2.55 -22.78 -16.87
N PRO A 150 -2.41 -23.33 -15.65
CA PRO A 150 -1.27 -24.19 -15.35
C PRO A 150 -1.41 -25.54 -16.10
N PRO A 151 -0.33 -26.35 -16.19
CA PRO A 151 -0.41 -27.72 -16.66
C PRO A 151 -1.45 -28.54 -15.87
N GLN A 152 -2.05 -29.55 -16.52
CA GLN A 152 -3.13 -30.36 -15.93
C GLN A 152 -2.77 -30.98 -14.57
N SER A 153 -1.50 -31.34 -14.37
CA SER A 153 -0.98 -31.87 -13.10
C SER A 153 -1.10 -30.89 -11.92
N LEU A 154 -1.26 -29.60 -12.20
CA LEU A 154 -1.38 -28.52 -11.21
C LEU A 154 -2.74 -27.84 -11.23
N ALA A 155 -3.67 -28.28 -12.09
CA ALA A 155 -4.99 -27.64 -12.25
C ALA A 155 -5.83 -27.68 -10.96
N GLN A 156 -5.60 -28.66 -10.09
CA GLN A 156 -6.28 -28.84 -8.80
C GLN A 156 -5.36 -28.50 -7.62
N ALA A 157 -4.18 -27.92 -7.87
CA ALA A 157 -3.25 -27.57 -6.80
C ALA A 157 -3.70 -26.27 -6.12
N ASN A 158 -3.71 -26.28 -4.78
CA ASN A 158 -4.00 -25.09 -3.97
C ASN A 158 -2.85 -24.06 -3.97
N CYS A 159 -1.73 -24.37 -4.63
CA CYS A 159 -0.59 -23.47 -4.80
C CYS A 159 0.24 -23.91 -6.02
N TRP A 160 0.51 -22.99 -6.94
CA TRP A 160 1.55 -23.18 -7.97
C TRP A 160 2.26 -21.86 -8.27
N GLN A 161 3.46 -21.96 -8.82
CA GLN A 161 4.22 -20.81 -9.28
C GLN A 161 4.89 -21.08 -10.63
N ALA A 162 5.17 -20.01 -11.38
CA ALA A 162 5.82 -20.07 -12.68
C ALA A 162 6.70 -18.83 -12.89
N ASN A 163 7.76 -18.96 -13.69
CA ASN A 163 8.50 -17.80 -14.18
C ASN A 163 7.64 -17.06 -15.19
N ALA A 164 7.54 -15.74 -15.06
CA ALA A 164 6.69 -14.92 -15.90
C ALA A 164 7.34 -13.61 -16.33
N LYS A 165 6.88 -13.11 -17.48
CA LYS A 165 7.09 -11.73 -17.94
C LYS A 165 5.75 -11.03 -18.03
N VAL A 166 5.68 -9.83 -17.49
CA VAL A 166 4.42 -9.09 -17.35
C VAL A 166 4.56 -7.65 -17.80
N GLU A 167 3.42 -7.08 -18.17
CA GLU A 167 3.21 -5.64 -18.25
C GLU A 167 2.05 -5.30 -17.34
N LEU A 168 2.33 -4.53 -16.29
CA LEU A 168 1.34 -4.11 -15.31
C LEU A 168 1.23 -2.60 -15.33
N SER A 169 0.04 -2.07 -15.14
CA SER A 169 -0.16 -0.63 -15.03
C SER A 169 -1.35 -0.29 -14.16
N ASP A 170 -1.34 0.96 -13.71
CA ASP A 170 -2.42 1.57 -12.93
C ASP A 170 -2.68 0.82 -11.62
N PHE A 171 -2.08 1.27 -10.53
CA PHE A 171 -1.94 0.49 -9.30
C PHE A 171 -2.71 1.10 -8.14
N SER A 172 -3.54 0.29 -7.47
CA SER A 172 -4.12 0.61 -6.17
C SER A 172 -3.24 0.01 -5.08
N VAL A 173 -2.62 0.85 -4.24
CA VAL A 173 -1.75 0.39 -3.15
C VAL A 173 -2.51 0.53 -1.85
N LEU A 174 -2.98 -0.59 -1.30
CA LEU A 174 -3.65 -0.67 0.00
C LEU A 174 -2.62 -1.02 1.09
N ILE A 175 -2.37 -0.10 1.99
CA ILE A 175 -1.38 -0.20 3.07
C ILE A 175 -2.13 -0.41 4.38
N GLY A 176 -1.88 -1.56 5.00
CA GLY A 176 -2.52 -1.94 6.25
C GLY A 176 -1.95 -3.26 6.78
N ASP A 177 -2.64 -3.81 7.76
CA ASP A 177 -2.26 -5.00 8.53
C ASP A 177 -3.11 -6.25 8.21
N THR A 178 -4.06 -6.11 7.29
CA THR A 178 -4.92 -7.22 6.85
C THR A 178 -4.29 -7.99 5.68
N SER A 179 -4.74 -9.22 5.46
CA SER A 179 -4.43 -10.02 4.27
C SER A 179 -4.84 -9.33 2.96
N ALA A 180 -5.85 -8.44 3.01
CA ALA A 180 -6.27 -7.61 1.89
C ALA A 180 -5.26 -6.49 1.56
N ALA A 181 -4.37 -6.09 2.47
CA ALA A 181 -3.32 -5.14 2.13
C ALA A 181 -2.43 -5.67 0.99
N GLY A 182 -1.91 -4.76 0.17
CA GLY A 182 -1.08 -5.06 -0.98
C GLY A 182 -1.26 -4.08 -2.13
N THR A 183 -0.42 -4.25 -3.15
CA THR A 183 -0.54 -3.52 -4.41
C THR A 183 -1.36 -4.34 -5.39
N TYR A 184 -2.35 -3.72 -6.02
CA TYR A 184 -3.22 -4.32 -7.01
C TYR A 184 -3.01 -3.63 -8.35
N ALA A 185 -2.74 -4.42 -9.40
CA ALA A 185 -2.69 -3.89 -10.76
C ALA A 185 -4.09 -3.88 -11.37
N ARG A 186 -4.54 -2.72 -11.89
CA ARG A 186 -5.82 -2.57 -12.60
C ARG A 186 -5.70 -2.99 -14.06
N GLN A 187 -4.50 -2.99 -14.63
CA GLN A 187 -4.20 -3.51 -15.95
C GLN A 187 -3.04 -4.50 -15.85
N ALA A 188 -3.23 -5.69 -16.41
CA ALA A 188 -2.23 -6.75 -16.38
C ALA A 188 -2.22 -7.55 -17.68
N ARG A 189 -1.03 -7.68 -18.26
CA ARG A 189 -0.78 -8.54 -19.42
C ARG A 189 0.38 -9.47 -19.11
N ILE A 190 0.11 -10.77 -19.08
CA ILE A 190 1.15 -11.78 -18.95
C ILE A 190 1.60 -12.15 -20.37
N THR A 191 2.85 -11.82 -20.69
CA THR A 191 3.41 -12.03 -22.03
C THR A 191 4.11 -13.38 -22.15
N GLN A 192 4.56 -13.94 -21.04
CA GLN A 192 5.17 -15.26 -20.96
C GLN A 192 4.92 -15.84 -19.58
N ALA A 193 4.61 -17.14 -19.50
CA ALA A 193 4.57 -17.92 -18.26
C ALA A 193 5.10 -19.33 -18.54
N SER A 194 6.05 -19.81 -17.74
CA SER A 194 6.71 -21.10 -17.97
C SER A 194 7.36 -21.67 -16.70
N GLY A 195 7.71 -22.95 -16.72
CA GLY A 195 8.35 -23.61 -15.58
C GLY A 195 7.43 -23.71 -14.37
N PHE A 196 6.19 -24.15 -14.60
CA PHE A 196 5.19 -24.30 -13.55
C PHE A 196 5.62 -25.38 -12.56
N THR A 197 5.53 -25.07 -11.27
CA THR A 197 5.82 -26.00 -10.18
C THR A 197 4.79 -25.83 -9.07
N GLN A 198 4.48 -26.91 -8.36
CA GLN A 198 3.71 -26.81 -7.11
C GLN A 198 4.51 -26.02 -6.07
N CYS A 199 3.82 -25.22 -5.25
CA CYS A 199 4.43 -24.53 -4.11
C CYS A 199 3.80 -24.95 -2.79
N THR A 200 4.46 -24.61 -1.68
CA THR A 200 3.89 -24.77 -0.34
C THR A 200 3.06 -23.54 0.01
N TRP A 201 1.80 -23.75 0.39
CA TRP A 201 0.93 -22.69 0.89
C TRP A 201 1.55 -22.02 2.14
N GLY A 202 1.48 -20.69 2.24
CA GLY A 202 2.04 -19.90 3.33
C GLY A 202 3.57 -19.71 3.30
N SER A 203 4.27 -20.20 2.27
CA SER A 203 5.72 -19.98 2.14
C SER A 203 6.05 -18.58 1.61
N LYS A 204 7.10 -17.97 2.19
CA LYS A 204 7.60 -16.64 1.81
C LYS A 204 8.30 -16.67 0.47
#